data_AF-A0A7C5CWJ0-F1
#
_entry.id   AF-A0A7C5CWJ0-F1
#
_cell.length_a   1.000
_cell.length_b   1.000
_cell.length_c   1.000
_cell.angle_alpha   90.00
_cell.angle_beta   90.00
_cell.angle_gamma   90.00
#
_symmetry.space_group_name_H-M   'P 1'
#
loop_
_entity.id
_entity.type
_entity.pdbx_description
1 polymer ?
#
loop_
_entity_poly.entity_id
_entity_poly.type
_entity_poly.pdbx_seq_one_letter_code
_entity_poly.pdbx_strand_id
1 'polypeptide(L)'
;MSYLEDPVKPLQKYIDLYEKYKASKENIQDYKKDFNEENGRLAIAIASAIIGGIESRAKDEEVRRWAIWGVKETMKTFNSFPRLSENQLSYLFFVLGRHFVPVLLHEKGIKSDSFKALPEEEQLKAVMDVLDINFENVVIRCLQAIDFLHIE
;
A
#
# COMPACT_ATOMS: atom_id res chain seq x y z
N MET A 1 -16.68 21.56 29.12
CA MET A 1 -17.52 20.60 28.37
C MET A 1 -16.71 20.12 27.19
N SER A 2 -16.60 18.81 27.05
CA SER A 2 -15.77 18.09 26.08
C SER A 2 -16.12 18.48 24.65
N TYR A 3 -15.14 18.95 23.88
CA TYR A 3 -15.22 18.92 22.41
C TYR A 3 -15.11 17.44 22.02
N LEU A 4 -16.24 16.77 21.84
CA LEU A 4 -16.27 15.51 21.12
C LEU A 4 -15.85 15.82 19.69
N GLU A 5 -14.55 15.73 19.39
CA GLU A 5 -14.07 15.68 18.03
C GLU A 5 -14.81 14.55 17.31
N ASP A 6 -15.38 14.85 16.14
CA ASP A 6 -16.08 13.88 15.32
C ASP A 6 -15.15 12.66 15.08
N PRO A 7 -15.49 11.48 15.64
CA PRO A 7 -14.62 10.31 15.58
C PRO A 7 -14.42 9.81 14.15
N VAL A 8 -15.25 10.24 13.19
CA VAL A 8 -15.18 9.86 11.78
C VAL A 8 -14.21 10.75 10.99
N LYS A 9 -14.00 12.00 11.42
CA LYS A 9 -13.19 12.99 10.69
C LYS A 9 -11.76 12.51 10.38
N PRO A 10 -11.04 11.79 11.28
CA PRO A 10 -9.73 11.20 10.96
C PRO A 10 -9.79 10.04 9.96
N LEU A 11 -10.95 9.38 9.82
CA LEU A 11 -11.17 8.21 8.96
C LEU A 11 -11.75 8.58 7.59
N GLN A 12 -12.32 9.78 7.41
CA GLN A 12 -12.99 10.20 6.17
C GLN A 12 -12.17 9.91 4.91
N LYS A 13 -10.86 10.20 4.95
CA LYS A 13 -9.93 9.91 3.84
C LYS A 13 -9.91 8.43 3.46
N TYR A 14 -9.96 7.53 4.44
CA TYR A 14 -9.95 6.09 4.22
C TYR A 14 -11.31 5.62 3.69
N ILE A 15 -12.40 6.19 4.19
CA ILE A 15 -13.75 5.96 3.65
C ILE A 15 -13.80 6.33 2.15
N ASP A 16 -13.28 7.50 1.77
CA ASP A 16 -13.24 7.92 0.37
C ASP A 16 -12.35 7.02 -0.50
N LEU A 17 -11.28 6.45 0.08
CA LEU A 17 -10.42 5.49 -0.60
C LEU A 17 -11.10 4.14 -0.81
N TYR A 18 -12.04 3.75 0.05
CA TYR A 18 -12.81 2.51 -0.11
C TYR A 18 -13.72 2.56 -1.35
N GLU A 19 -14.34 3.70 -1.64
CA GLU A 19 -15.11 3.86 -2.89
C GLU A 19 -14.24 3.68 -4.13
N LYS A 20 -13.02 4.25 -4.11
CA LYS A 20 -12.05 4.07 -5.20
C LYS A 20 -11.58 2.63 -5.31
N TYR A 21 -11.34 1.98 -4.18
CA TYR A 21 -10.99 0.56 -4.14
C TYR A 21 -12.07 -0.31 -4.77
N LYS A 22 -13.35 -0.09 -4.43
CA LYS A 22 -14.48 -0.82 -5.03
C LYS A 22 -14.50 -0.68 -6.55
N ALA A 23 -14.30 0.53 -7.06
CA ALA A 23 -14.22 0.78 -8.50
C ALA A 23 -13.00 0.13 -9.19
N SER A 24 -11.94 -0.18 -8.44
CA SER A 24 -10.71 -0.79 -8.96
C SER A 24 -10.64 -2.31 -8.74
N LYS A 25 -11.66 -2.92 -8.13
CA LYS A 25 -11.60 -4.33 -7.69
C LYS A 25 -11.42 -5.31 -8.87
N GLU A 26 -12.09 -5.06 -9.99
CA GLU A 26 -11.94 -5.87 -11.21
C GLU A 26 -10.52 -5.80 -11.76
N ASN A 27 -9.98 -4.58 -11.93
CA ASN A 27 -8.60 -4.37 -12.38
C ASN A 27 -7.58 -5.06 -11.46
N ILE A 28 -7.80 -5.04 -10.14
CA ILE A 28 -6.93 -5.74 -9.18
C ILE A 28 -6.96 -7.26 -9.40
N GLN A 29 -8.15 -7.85 -9.63
CA GLN A 29 -8.27 -9.29 -9.88
C GLN A 29 -7.64 -9.70 -11.21
N ASP A 30 -7.76 -8.85 -12.24
CA ASP A 30 -7.10 -9.10 -13.52
C ASP A 30 -5.59 -8.98 -13.41
N TYR A 31 -5.09 -7.92 -12.77
CA TYR A 31 -3.65 -7.71 -12.59
C TYR A 31 -3.00 -8.73 -11.65
N LYS A 32 -3.75 -9.31 -10.70
CA LYS A 32 -3.30 -10.42 -9.86
C LYS A 32 -2.83 -11.62 -10.71
N LYS A 33 -3.42 -11.86 -11.89
CA LYS A 33 -3.07 -12.98 -12.78
C LYS A 33 -1.64 -12.88 -13.32
N ASP A 34 -1.07 -11.69 -13.37
CA ASP A 34 0.32 -11.46 -13.81
C ASP A 34 1.35 -11.90 -12.76
N PHE A 35 0.90 -12.12 -11.52
CA PHE A 35 1.73 -12.60 -10.43
C PHE A 35 1.40 -14.05 -10.16
N ASN A 36 2.06 -14.95 -10.89
CA ASN A 36 1.98 -16.39 -10.68
C ASN A 36 2.79 -16.81 -9.43
N GLU A 37 2.53 -16.16 -8.30
CA GLU A 37 3.16 -16.50 -7.02
C GLU A 37 2.38 -17.63 -6.35
N GLU A 38 3.08 -18.62 -5.77
CA GLU A 38 2.49 -19.74 -5.02
C GLU A 38 1.59 -19.28 -3.85
N ASN A 39 1.76 -18.02 -3.41
CA ASN A 39 0.97 -17.40 -2.36
C ASN A 39 -0.03 -16.38 -2.94
N GLY A 40 -1.28 -16.81 -3.11
CA GLY A 40 -2.37 -15.96 -3.62
C GLY A 40 -2.62 -14.69 -2.80
N ARG A 41 -2.27 -14.67 -1.51
CA ARG A 41 -2.36 -13.48 -0.64
C ARG A 41 -1.29 -12.45 -0.96
N LEU A 42 -0.09 -12.88 -1.31
CA LEU A 42 0.97 -11.97 -1.72
C LEU A 42 0.67 -11.40 -3.12
N ALA A 43 0.16 -12.22 -4.04
CA ALA A 43 -0.25 -11.76 -5.37
C ALA A 43 -1.35 -10.67 -5.29
N ILE A 44 -2.39 -10.87 -4.46
CA ILE A 44 -3.44 -9.85 -4.29
C ILE A 44 -2.91 -8.58 -3.61
N ALA A 45 -1.99 -8.70 -2.65
CA ALA A 45 -1.36 -7.56 -2.00
C ALA A 45 -0.55 -6.72 -3.00
N ILE A 46 0.28 -7.37 -3.83
CA ILE A 46 1.08 -6.71 -4.87
C ILE A 46 0.16 -6.00 -5.87
N ALA A 47 -0.84 -6.71 -6.41
CA ALA A 47 -1.75 -6.14 -7.39
C ALA A 47 -2.50 -4.93 -6.82
N SER A 48 -3.00 -5.04 -5.59
CA SER A 48 -3.72 -3.96 -4.93
C SER A 48 -2.85 -2.73 -4.70
N ALA A 49 -1.62 -2.91 -4.24
CA ALA A 49 -0.68 -1.81 -4.02
C ALA A 49 -0.29 -1.10 -5.32
N ILE A 50 -0.10 -1.85 -6.40
CA ILE A 50 0.21 -1.28 -7.71
C ILE A 50 -0.97 -0.46 -8.25
N ILE A 51 -2.18 -1.01 -8.24
CA ILE A 51 -3.37 -0.30 -8.72
C ILE A 51 -3.67 0.93 -7.84
N GLY A 52 -3.53 0.79 -6.52
CA GLY A 52 -3.69 1.89 -5.55
C GLY A 52 -2.65 3.00 -5.70
N GLY A 53 -1.39 2.62 -6.00
CA GLY A 53 -0.25 3.51 -6.22
C GLY A 53 -0.26 4.29 -7.53
N ILE A 54 -1.38 4.24 -8.26
CA ILE A 54 -1.61 4.79 -9.61
C ILE A 54 -1.08 3.84 -10.68
N GLU A 55 -1.98 3.03 -11.22
CA GLU A 55 -1.75 2.03 -12.29
C GLU A 55 -0.88 2.54 -13.45
N SER A 56 -1.02 3.81 -13.86
CA SER A 56 -0.20 4.38 -14.94
C SER A 56 1.29 4.55 -14.59
N ARG A 57 1.61 4.71 -13.30
CA ARG A 57 2.99 4.89 -12.81
C ARG A 57 3.72 3.56 -12.62
N ALA A 58 2.98 2.47 -12.39
CA ALA A 58 3.55 1.13 -12.24
C ALA A 58 3.98 0.47 -13.56
N LYS A 59 3.78 1.14 -14.71
CA LYS A 59 4.44 0.78 -15.97
C LYS A 59 5.96 1.00 -15.94
N ASP A 60 6.44 1.83 -15.01
CA ASP A 60 7.85 2.06 -14.78
C ASP A 60 8.45 0.92 -13.95
N GLU A 61 9.48 0.26 -14.47
CA GLU A 61 10.10 -0.90 -13.84
C GLU A 61 10.72 -0.58 -12.47
N GLU A 62 11.29 0.62 -12.29
CA GLU A 62 11.93 1.02 -11.04
C GLU A 62 10.87 1.24 -9.95
N VAL A 63 9.79 1.93 -10.30
CA VAL A 63 8.65 2.12 -9.39
C VAL A 63 8.03 0.79 -9.02
N ARG A 64 7.85 -0.09 -10.01
CA ARG A 64 7.31 -1.44 -9.81
C ARG A 64 8.18 -2.28 -8.90
N ARG A 65 9.51 -2.25 -9.08
CA ARG A 65 10.48 -2.93 -8.20
C ARG A 65 10.30 -2.51 -6.75
N TRP A 66 10.32 -1.21 -6.48
CA TRP A 66 10.21 -0.70 -5.11
C TRP A 66 8.83 -0.89 -4.49
N ALA A 67 7.76 -0.77 -5.29
CA ALA A 67 6.41 -1.07 -4.84
C ALA A 67 6.27 -2.55 -4.42
N ILE A 68 6.76 -3.49 -5.24
CA ILE A 68 6.75 -4.92 -4.90
C ILE A 68 7.61 -5.21 -3.68
N TRP A 69 8.80 -4.62 -3.61
CA TRP A 69 9.69 -4.78 -2.46
C TRP A 69 9.01 -4.32 -1.17
N GLY A 70 8.38 -3.14 -1.19
CA GLY A 70 7.67 -2.62 -0.02
C GLY A 70 6.48 -3.47 0.39
N VAL A 71 5.75 -4.07 -0.57
CA VAL A 71 4.70 -5.04 -0.26
C VAL A 71 5.25 -6.28 0.43
N LYS A 72 6.35 -6.84 -0.09
CA LYS A 72 7.00 -8.05 0.48
C LYS A 72 7.48 -7.79 1.91
N GLU A 73 8.15 -6.67 2.15
CA GLU A 73 8.61 -6.32 3.51
C GLU A 73 7.44 -6.02 4.45
N THR A 74 6.38 -5.37 3.98
CA THR A 74 5.16 -5.17 4.80
C THR A 74 4.53 -6.52 5.18
N MET A 75 4.35 -7.41 4.21
CA MET A 75 3.81 -8.75 4.45
C MET A 75 4.67 -9.52 5.45
N LYS A 76 6.00 -9.45 5.33
CA LYS A 76 6.91 -10.09 6.28
C LYS A 76 6.80 -9.50 7.69
N THR A 77 6.81 -8.17 7.80
CA THR A 77 6.76 -7.43 9.08
C THR A 77 5.50 -7.76 9.88
N PHE A 78 4.35 -7.86 9.22
CA PHE A 78 3.07 -8.15 9.86
C PHE A 78 2.64 -9.63 9.77
N ASN A 79 3.60 -10.53 9.53
CA ASN A 79 3.37 -11.98 9.43
C ASN A 79 2.22 -12.37 8.48
N SER A 80 2.15 -11.70 7.32
CA SER A 80 1.14 -11.86 6.26
C SER A 80 -0.31 -11.55 6.67
N PHE A 81 -0.49 -10.77 7.74
CA PHE A 81 -1.79 -10.35 8.27
C PHE A 81 -2.79 -11.52 8.38
N PRO A 82 -2.52 -12.54 9.21
CA PRO A 82 -3.24 -13.82 9.15
C PRO A 82 -4.72 -13.70 9.50
N ARG A 83 -5.12 -12.60 10.15
CA ARG A 83 -6.50 -12.32 10.55
C ARG A 83 -7.31 -11.53 9.51
N LEU A 84 -6.66 -10.99 8.47
CA LEU A 84 -7.36 -10.25 7.43
C LEU A 84 -7.84 -11.20 6.33
N SER A 85 -9.09 -11.03 5.91
CA SER A 85 -9.63 -11.66 4.71
C SER A 85 -8.90 -11.16 3.45
N GLU A 86 -9.11 -11.82 2.30
CA GLU A 86 -8.49 -11.36 1.05
C GLU A 86 -8.95 -9.96 0.65
N ASN A 87 -10.23 -9.61 0.86
CA ASN A 87 -10.77 -8.29 0.55
C ASN A 87 -10.18 -7.21 1.48
N GLN A 88 -10.11 -7.50 2.78
CA GLN A 88 -9.50 -6.61 3.77
C GLN A 88 -8.01 -6.38 3.46
N LEU A 89 -7.29 -7.46 3.14
CA LEU A 89 -5.89 -7.40 2.73
C LEU A 89 -5.71 -6.58 1.44
N SER A 90 -6.55 -6.84 0.45
CA SER A 90 -6.55 -6.13 -0.82
C SER A 90 -6.80 -4.63 -0.62
N TYR A 91 -7.80 -4.26 0.18
CA TYR A 91 -8.08 -2.87 0.49
C TYR A 91 -6.93 -2.20 1.26
N LEU A 92 -6.36 -2.87 2.27
CA LEU A 92 -5.19 -2.38 3.00
C LEU A 92 -4.04 -2.05 2.05
N PHE A 93 -3.68 -2.99 1.18
CA PHE A 93 -2.58 -2.77 0.25
C PHE A 93 -2.90 -1.74 -0.83
N PHE A 94 -4.17 -1.61 -1.25
CA PHE A 94 -4.60 -0.51 -2.12
C PHE A 94 -4.35 0.86 -1.47
N VAL A 95 -4.71 1.02 -0.19
CA VAL A 95 -4.46 2.25 0.57
C VAL A 95 -2.96 2.47 0.76
N LEU A 96 -2.20 1.45 1.15
CA LEU A 96 -0.76 1.55 1.35
C LEU A 96 -0.05 1.95 0.06
N GLY A 97 -0.37 1.32 -1.08
CA GLY A 97 0.21 1.70 -2.38
C GLY A 97 -0.05 3.16 -2.73
N ARG A 98 -1.27 3.65 -2.45
CA ARG A 98 -1.67 5.04 -2.68
C ARG A 98 -0.92 6.07 -1.82
N HIS A 99 -0.36 5.64 -0.70
CA HIS A 99 0.50 6.45 0.15
C HIS A 99 1.98 6.30 -0.17
N PHE A 100 2.43 5.05 -0.30
CA PHE A 100 3.81 4.69 -0.47
C PHE A 100 4.39 5.15 -1.81
N VAL A 101 3.73 4.84 -2.93
CA VAL A 101 4.27 5.10 -4.28
C VAL A 101 4.50 6.59 -4.55
N PRO A 102 3.58 7.51 -4.22
CA PRO A 102 3.85 8.94 -4.35
C PRO A 102 5.04 9.42 -3.53
N VAL A 103 5.22 8.94 -2.30
CA VAL A 103 6.32 9.35 -1.43
C VAL A 103 7.67 8.87 -1.98
N LEU A 104 7.74 7.62 -2.47
CA LEU A 104 8.93 7.12 -3.16
C LEU A 104 9.33 7.99 -4.34
N LEU A 105 8.34 8.39 -5.14
CA LEU A 105 8.58 9.18 -6.34
C LEU A 105 8.98 10.63 -6.05
N HIS A 106 8.24 11.28 -5.15
CA HIS A 106 8.34 12.73 -4.95
C HIS A 106 9.35 13.10 -3.87
N GLU A 107 9.44 12.33 -2.79
CA GLU A 107 10.33 12.66 -1.66
C GLU A 107 11.66 11.94 -1.75
N LYS A 108 11.65 10.62 -2.02
CA LYS A 108 12.90 9.85 -2.15
C LYS A 108 13.52 9.94 -3.54
N GLY A 109 12.73 10.32 -4.55
CA GLY A 109 13.22 10.50 -5.91
C GLY A 109 13.85 9.21 -6.45
N ILE A 110 13.20 8.06 -6.25
CA ILE A 110 13.76 6.72 -6.61
C ILE A 110 14.17 6.60 -8.09
N LYS A 111 13.65 7.48 -8.95
CA LYS A 111 14.00 7.53 -10.37
C LYS A 111 15.24 8.38 -10.69
N SER A 112 15.70 9.20 -9.75
CA SER A 112 16.83 10.11 -9.94
C SER A 112 18.15 9.34 -10.04
N ASP A 113 19.07 9.87 -10.84
CA ASP A 113 20.41 9.30 -10.98
C ASP A 113 21.15 9.34 -9.64
N SER A 114 20.91 10.37 -8.82
CA SER A 114 21.46 10.48 -7.47
C SER A 114 21.03 9.33 -6.57
N PHE A 115 19.75 8.95 -6.59
CA PHE A 115 19.27 7.81 -5.80
C PHE A 115 19.86 6.48 -6.30
N LYS A 116 19.90 6.29 -7.62
CA LYS A 116 20.43 5.07 -8.24
C LYS A 116 21.94 4.91 -8.05
N ALA A 117 22.66 6.00 -7.85
CA ALA A 117 24.09 6.00 -7.55
C ALA A 117 24.41 5.59 -6.10
N LEU A 118 23.42 5.56 -5.20
CA LEU A 118 23.62 5.12 -3.83
C LEU A 118 23.92 3.61 -3.79
N PRO A 119 24.70 3.14 -2.79
CA PRO A 119 24.79 1.72 -2.48
C PRO A 119 23.41 1.10 -2.24
N GLU A 120 23.23 -0.17 -2.60
CA GLU A 120 21.94 -0.85 -2.45
C GLU A 120 21.41 -0.80 -1.00
N GLU A 121 22.29 -0.94 -0.01
CA GLU A 121 21.92 -0.83 1.41
C GLU A 121 21.33 0.54 1.77
N GLU A 122 21.88 1.62 1.22
CA GLU A 122 21.36 2.98 1.43
C GLU A 122 20.03 3.20 0.71
N GLN A 123 19.86 2.61 -0.48
CA GLN A 123 18.57 2.63 -1.19
C GLN A 123 17.50 1.89 -0.37
N LEU A 124 17.80 0.68 0.11
CA LEU A 124 16.89 -0.11 0.95
C LEU A 124 16.50 0.65 2.22
N LYS A 125 17.48 1.25 2.91
CA LYS A 125 17.24 2.07 4.10
C LYS A 125 16.32 3.24 3.80
N ALA A 126 16.58 3.99 2.73
CA ALA A 126 15.78 5.14 2.34
C ALA A 126 14.31 4.78 2.03
N VAL A 127 14.09 3.60 1.44
CA VAL A 127 12.74 3.09 1.13
C VAL A 127 12.07 2.53 2.39
N MET A 128 12.83 1.87 3.27
CA MET A 128 12.34 1.38 4.57
C MET A 128 11.85 2.52 5.46
N ASP A 129 12.56 3.65 5.51
CA ASP A 129 12.14 4.83 6.27
C ASP A 129 10.71 5.29 5.86
N VAL A 130 10.37 5.16 4.57
CA VAL A 130 9.01 5.50 4.09
C VAL A 130 7.98 4.45 4.51
N LEU A 131 8.37 3.18 4.52
CA LEU A 131 7.49 2.11 5.01
C LEU A 131 7.20 2.25 6.49
N ASP A 132 8.20 2.54 7.32
CA ASP A 132 8.03 2.73 8.76
C ASP A 132 7.04 3.87 9.05
N ILE A 133 7.15 4.99 8.34
CA ILE A 133 6.18 6.09 8.42
C ILE A 133 4.78 5.62 8.03
N ASN A 134 4.64 4.80 6.98
CA ASN A 134 3.34 4.23 6.59
C ASN A 134 2.80 3.23 7.62
N PHE A 135 3.66 2.45 8.28
CA PHE A 135 3.27 1.51 9.31
C PHE A 135 2.66 2.23 10.51
N GLU A 136 3.32 3.29 10.96
CA GLU A 136 2.86 4.08 12.09
C GLU A 136 1.58 4.87 11.77
N ASN A 137 1.48 5.44 10.56
CA ASN A 137 0.46 6.43 10.25
C ASN A 137 -0.71 5.90 9.42
N VAL A 138 -0.49 4.90 8.57
CA VAL A 138 -1.48 4.48 7.56
C VAL A 138 -2.10 3.14 7.93
N VAL A 139 -1.30 2.16 8.34
CA VAL A 139 -1.80 0.81 8.65
C VAL A 139 -2.87 0.85 9.74
N ILE A 140 -2.60 1.50 10.87
CA ILE A 140 -3.55 1.56 12.01
C ILE A 140 -4.88 2.18 11.60
N ARG A 141 -4.84 3.34 10.91
CA ARG A 141 -6.06 4.04 10.47
C ARG A 141 -6.82 3.25 9.40
N CYS A 142 -6.10 2.52 8.55
CA CYS A 142 -6.73 1.64 7.56
C CYS A 142 -7.44 0.45 8.22
N LEU A 143 -6.83 -0.17 9.24
CA LEU A 143 -7.46 -1.24 10.02
C LEU A 143 -8.73 -0.74 10.74
N GLN A 144 -8.67 0.44 11.37
CA GLN A 144 -9.86 1.07 11.96
C GLN A 144 -10.95 1.34 10.92
N ALA A 145 -10.58 1.78 9.71
CA ALA A 145 -11.52 1.99 8.62
C ALA A 145 -12.13 0.67 8.12
N ILE A 146 -11.35 -0.42 8.05
CA ILE A 146 -11.84 -1.77 7.72
C ILE A 146 -12.95 -2.18 8.68
N ASP A 147 -12.71 -2.02 9.98
CA ASP A 147 -13.67 -2.36 11.03
C ASP A 147 -14.93 -1.47 10.94
N PHE A 148 -14.74 -0.15 10.75
CA PHE A 148 -15.83 0.82 10.65
C PHE A 148 -16.72 0.61 9.41
N LEU A 149 -16.11 0.27 8.27
CA LEU A 149 -16.82 0.05 7.00
C LEU A 149 -17.40 -1.36 6.88
N HIS A 150 -17.15 -2.24 7.84
CA HIS A 150 -17.54 -3.65 7.80
C HIS A 150 -17.09 -4.35 6.51
N ILE A 151 -15.83 -4.14 6.13
CA ILE A 151 -15.25 -4.80 4.95
C ILE A 151 -15.07 -6.29 5.26
N GLU A 152 -15.80 -7.14 4.56
CA GLU A 152 -15.71 -8.61 4.63
C GLU A 152 -14.76 -9.20 3.58
#